data_AF-A0A914UDB2-F1
#
_entry.id   AF-A0A914UDB2-F1
#
_cell.length_a   1.000
_cell.length_b   1.000
_cell.length_c   1.000
_cell.angle_alpha   90.00
_cell.angle_beta   90.00
_cell.angle_gamma   90.00
#
_symmetry.space_group_name_H-M   'P 1'
#
loop_
_entity.id
_entity.type
_entity.pdbx_description
1 polymer ?
#
loop_
_entity_poly.entity_id
_entity_poly.type
_entity_poly.pdbx_seq_one_letter_code
_entity_poly.pdbx_strand_id
1 'polypeptide(L)'
;MRNVIGALSNGNIVGPGAGAILAHNMGLGKSFTTIAFIHTVLSYFNNVISKVLIIAPQNVTGHWKKEFPKFTITENNRIAEDIRITNFEESGKTLRYNTISNWYKNTREKHIMIMSYDMFKRKAVDFDFHEFLVNPGPDLVIFDEAHKLKNKETQNYKLTVQISTPRKIFLTGTPLQNDPKELYQMINFLHRASVFTINSLNDEFDISISYKLILLIQIIKFCEQVGDKLIVFSQSIDTLDYIENLLQRMSQSWNNRARNCPEGETWKWENGKDYMRIDGTTSGRQEIQEIFEETPQIRLMLMSTVASSLGTNFVSANRVVILDSSWNPVHDIQAIYRTYRINQQKDVFVYRLVTKNTIEEWIYNRQVTKESIARRIVDDEDIENIFSQNELENLY
;
A
#
# COMPACT_ATOMS: atom_id res chain seq x y z
N MET A 1 -14.17 3.12 -5.33
CA MET A 1 -14.93 4.34 -4.95
C MET A 1 -15.85 4.17 -3.74
N ARG A 2 -16.25 2.93 -3.36
CA ARG A 2 -17.08 2.66 -2.18
C ARG A 2 -16.55 3.26 -0.87
N ASN A 3 -15.22 3.24 -0.67
CA ASN A 3 -14.58 3.83 0.51
C ASN A 3 -14.76 5.35 0.58
N VAL A 4 -14.73 6.05 -0.56
CA VAL A 4 -14.94 7.50 -0.63
C VAL A 4 -16.39 7.84 -0.29
N ILE A 5 -17.35 7.06 -0.81
CA ILE A 5 -18.79 7.23 -0.49
C ILE A 5 -19.05 6.94 0.99
N GLY A 6 -18.44 5.89 1.55
CA GLY A 6 -18.54 5.56 2.98
C GLY A 6 -17.93 6.63 3.88
N ALA A 7 -16.81 7.25 3.48
CA ALA A 7 -16.23 8.38 4.20
C ALA A 7 -17.15 9.61 4.16
N LEU A 8 -17.81 9.87 3.02
CA LEU A 8 -18.76 10.97 2.87
C LEU A 8 -20.07 10.74 3.65
N SER A 9 -20.57 9.51 3.72
CA SER A 9 -21.81 9.18 4.45
C SER A 9 -21.66 9.27 5.97
N ASN A 10 -20.46 9.01 6.49
CA ASN A 10 -20.19 9.04 7.93
C ASN A 10 -19.90 10.46 8.46
N GLY A 11 -19.99 11.49 7.62
CA GLY A 11 -19.69 12.88 8.01
C GLY A 11 -18.22 13.14 8.36
N ASN A 12 -17.35 12.14 8.20
CA ASN A 12 -15.93 12.27 8.49
C ASN A 12 -15.26 13.11 7.39
N ILE A 13 -15.05 14.38 7.71
CA ILE A 13 -14.27 15.33 6.91
C ILE A 13 -12.82 14.86 6.80
N VAL A 14 -12.35 14.11 7.80
CA VAL A 14 -10.99 13.58 7.92
C VAL A 14 -11.07 12.18 8.52
N GLY A 15 -10.80 11.15 7.74
CA GLY A 15 -10.80 9.77 8.20
C GLY A 15 -10.04 8.83 7.26
N PRO A 16 -9.46 7.73 7.77
CA PRO A 16 -8.73 6.77 6.96
C PRO A 16 -9.62 6.16 5.87
N GLY A 17 -9.12 6.13 4.63
CA GLY A 17 -9.83 5.54 3.48
C GLY A 17 -10.56 6.49 2.52
N ALA A 18 -10.33 7.80 2.62
CA ALA A 18 -11.01 8.79 1.78
C ALA A 18 -10.55 8.88 0.30
N GLY A 19 -9.50 8.16 -0.09
CA GLY A 19 -9.01 8.11 -1.46
C GLY A 19 -9.23 6.75 -2.14
N ALA A 20 -9.11 6.71 -3.47
CA ALA A 20 -9.35 5.51 -4.26
C ALA A 20 -8.39 5.40 -5.45
N ILE A 21 -8.02 4.18 -5.81
CA ILE A 21 -7.37 3.88 -7.09
C ILE A 21 -8.40 3.19 -7.97
N LEU A 22 -8.58 3.70 -9.18
CA LEU A 22 -9.35 3.06 -10.23
C LEU A 22 -8.39 2.59 -11.31
N ALA A 23 -8.25 1.28 -11.36
CA ALA A 23 -7.21 0.54 -12.05
C ALA A 23 -7.89 -0.42 -13.03
N HIS A 24 -8.42 0.11 -14.13
CA HIS A 24 -9.09 -0.68 -15.18
C HIS A 24 -8.30 -0.58 -16.48
N ASN A 25 -8.38 -1.59 -17.34
CA ASN A 25 -7.79 -1.56 -18.67
C ASN A 25 -8.28 -0.36 -19.51
N MET A 26 -7.46 0.09 -20.45
CA MET A 26 -7.81 1.17 -21.39
C MET A 26 -9.06 0.78 -22.19
N GLY A 27 -9.99 1.72 -22.41
CA GLY A 27 -11.24 1.47 -23.15
C GLY A 27 -12.47 1.10 -22.30
N LEU A 28 -12.31 0.72 -21.02
CA LEU A 28 -13.42 0.31 -20.14
C LEU A 28 -14.22 1.47 -19.50
N GLY A 29 -14.20 2.68 -20.08
CA GLY A 29 -15.02 3.79 -19.58
C GLY A 29 -14.62 4.34 -18.20
N LYS A 30 -13.32 4.36 -17.85
CA LYS A 30 -12.81 4.96 -16.59
C LYS A 30 -13.24 6.42 -16.40
N SER A 31 -13.16 7.20 -17.48
CA SER A 31 -13.59 8.60 -17.49
C SER A 31 -15.10 8.69 -17.22
N PHE A 32 -15.92 7.85 -17.85
CA PHE A 32 -17.36 7.79 -17.62
C PHE A 32 -17.70 7.47 -16.16
N THR A 33 -17.11 6.41 -15.60
CA THR A 33 -17.34 6.01 -14.20
C THR A 33 -16.96 7.16 -13.24
N THR A 34 -15.89 7.87 -13.55
CA THR A 34 -15.43 9.02 -12.77
C THR A 34 -16.36 10.22 -12.91
N ILE A 35 -16.86 10.53 -14.11
CA ILE A 35 -17.82 11.62 -14.33
C ILE A 35 -19.12 11.35 -13.56
N ALA A 36 -19.66 10.13 -13.68
CA ALA A 36 -20.87 9.71 -12.96
C ALA A 36 -20.68 9.82 -11.43
N PHE A 37 -19.50 9.43 -10.94
CA PHE A 37 -19.14 9.58 -9.53
C PHE A 37 -19.08 11.05 -9.10
N ILE A 38 -18.37 11.92 -9.83
CA ILE A 38 -18.28 13.35 -9.51
C ILE A 38 -19.67 13.97 -9.49
N HIS A 39 -20.50 13.68 -10.49
CA HIS A 39 -21.87 14.18 -10.56
C HIS A 39 -22.68 13.72 -9.35
N THR A 40 -22.62 12.43 -9.01
CA THR A 40 -23.33 11.88 -7.83
C THR A 40 -22.86 12.54 -6.54
N VAL A 41 -21.55 12.73 -6.39
CA VAL A 41 -20.98 13.33 -5.18
C VAL A 41 -21.35 14.81 -5.05
N LEU A 42 -21.25 15.58 -6.12
CA LEU A 42 -21.64 16.98 -6.14
C LEU A 42 -23.15 17.16 -5.93
N SER A 43 -23.97 16.27 -6.46
CA SER A 43 -25.44 16.37 -6.34
C SER A 43 -25.94 15.91 -4.97
N TYR A 44 -25.41 14.82 -4.42
CA TYR A 44 -25.91 14.20 -3.19
C TYR A 44 -25.19 14.68 -1.91
N PHE A 45 -23.89 14.99 -1.99
CA PHE A 45 -23.08 15.48 -0.86
C PHE A 45 -22.75 16.97 -1.01
N ASN A 46 -23.75 17.76 -1.40
CA ASN A 46 -23.63 19.19 -1.73
C ASN A 46 -23.03 20.06 -0.60
N ASN A 47 -23.17 19.66 0.66
CA ASN A 47 -22.66 20.39 1.82
C ASN A 47 -21.19 20.07 2.15
N VAL A 48 -20.59 19.07 1.48
CA VAL A 48 -19.26 18.53 1.82
C VAL A 48 -18.25 18.75 0.69
N ILE A 49 -18.70 18.73 -0.57
CA ILE A 49 -17.82 18.88 -1.74
C ILE A 49 -18.42 19.91 -2.69
N SER A 50 -17.64 20.95 -2.97
CA SER A 50 -18.00 22.02 -3.91
C SER A 50 -16.90 22.30 -4.95
N LYS A 51 -15.64 22.05 -4.60
CA LYS A 51 -14.45 22.30 -5.44
C LYS A 51 -13.77 21.00 -5.84
N VAL A 52 -13.82 20.69 -7.13
CA VAL A 52 -13.17 19.50 -7.68
C VAL A 52 -12.06 19.92 -8.62
N LEU A 53 -10.87 19.32 -8.45
CA LEU A 53 -9.71 19.51 -9.31
C LEU A 53 -9.38 18.22 -10.06
N ILE A 54 -9.33 18.29 -11.39
CA ILE A 54 -8.92 17.20 -12.26
C ILE A 54 -7.56 17.55 -12.86
N ILE A 55 -6.57 16.72 -12.58
CA ILE A 55 -5.21 16.84 -13.11
C ILE A 55 -5.01 15.72 -14.13
N ALA A 56 -4.83 16.09 -15.39
CA ALA A 56 -4.72 15.15 -16.50
C ALA A 56 -3.52 15.49 -17.41
N PRO A 57 -3.09 14.59 -18.31
CA PRO A 57 -2.18 14.94 -19.39
C PRO A 57 -2.76 16.06 -20.26
N GLN A 58 -1.92 16.98 -20.76
CA GLN A 58 -2.36 18.11 -21.60
C GLN A 58 -3.20 17.68 -22.81
N ASN A 59 -2.89 16.53 -23.40
CA ASN A 59 -3.62 16.02 -24.57
C ASN A 59 -5.03 15.50 -24.23
N VAL A 60 -5.36 15.34 -22.95
CA VAL A 60 -6.62 14.73 -22.46
C VAL A 60 -7.52 15.75 -21.77
N THR A 61 -7.00 16.91 -21.33
CA THR A 61 -7.79 17.95 -20.64
C THR A 61 -8.98 18.43 -21.47
N GLY A 62 -8.77 18.64 -22.77
CA GLY A 62 -9.84 19.00 -23.71
C GLY A 62 -10.90 17.91 -23.90
N HIS A 63 -10.53 16.64 -23.76
CA HIS A 63 -11.46 15.51 -23.83
C HIS A 63 -12.38 15.50 -22.60
N TRP A 64 -11.83 15.66 -21.39
CA TRP A 64 -12.63 15.77 -20.17
C TRP A 64 -13.70 16.87 -20.29
N LYS A 65 -13.32 18.07 -20.78
CA LYS A 65 -14.28 19.17 -20.99
C LYS A 65 -15.43 18.81 -21.93
N LYS A 66 -15.17 18.02 -22.98
CA LYS A 66 -16.17 17.59 -23.96
C LYS A 66 -17.06 16.45 -23.46
N GLU A 67 -16.54 15.59 -22.58
CA GLU A 67 -17.27 14.44 -22.04
C GLU A 67 -18.25 14.86 -20.94
N PHE A 68 -17.89 15.80 -20.06
CA PHE A 68 -18.77 16.20 -18.95
C PHE A 68 -20.20 16.59 -19.38
N PRO A 69 -20.41 17.46 -20.38
CA PRO A 69 -21.76 17.84 -20.82
C PRO A 69 -22.59 16.69 -21.36
N LYS A 70 -21.97 15.65 -21.93
CA LYS A 70 -22.71 14.50 -22.50
C LYS A 70 -23.42 13.68 -21.43
N PHE A 71 -22.95 13.74 -20.19
CA PHE A 71 -23.44 12.90 -19.09
C PHE A 71 -24.14 13.70 -17.98
N THR A 72 -24.24 15.03 -18.13
CA THR A 72 -24.97 15.92 -17.20
C THR A 72 -26.30 16.42 -17.76
N ILE A 73 -26.69 16.00 -18.97
CA ILE A 73 -28.00 16.28 -19.56
C ILE A 73 -29.00 15.27 -19.00
N THR A 74 -30.01 15.76 -18.26
CA THR A 74 -31.20 14.98 -17.91
C THR A 74 -32.29 15.17 -18.97
N GLU A 75 -33.26 14.25 -19.04
CA GLU A 75 -34.31 14.09 -20.05
C GLU A 75 -35.17 15.33 -20.38
N ASN A 76 -35.01 16.45 -19.64
CA ASN A 76 -35.73 17.70 -19.85
C ASN A 76 -34.87 18.90 -20.27
N ASN A 77 -33.66 18.69 -20.83
CA ASN A 77 -32.77 19.77 -21.30
C ASN A 77 -32.39 20.81 -20.21
N ARG A 78 -32.61 20.49 -18.93
CA ARG A 78 -32.07 21.26 -17.80
C ARG A 78 -30.71 20.67 -17.47
N ILE A 79 -29.66 21.48 -17.64
CA ILE A 79 -28.33 21.19 -17.10
C ILE A 79 -28.53 20.97 -15.59
N ALA A 80 -28.06 19.83 -15.06
CA ALA A 80 -28.05 19.58 -13.62
C ALA A 80 -27.56 20.84 -12.88
N GLU A 81 -28.39 21.35 -11.96
CA GLU A 81 -28.27 22.64 -11.31
C GLU A 81 -26.81 22.95 -10.84
N ASP A 82 -26.33 24.15 -11.20
CA ASP A 82 -25.17 24.86 -10.63
C ASP A 82 -23.78 24.17 -10.63
N ILE A 83 -23.47 23.29 -11.61
CA ILE A 83 -22.10 22.77 -11.80
C ILE A 83 -21.39 23.47 -12.96
N ARG A 84 -20.44 24.35 -12.64
CA ARG A 84 -19.55 25.01 -13.59
C ARG A 84 -18.34 24.14 -13.89
N ILE A 85 -17.93 24.09 -15.16
CA ILE A 85 -16.73 23.36 -15.60
C ILE A 85 -15.78 24.33 -16.30
N THR A 86 -14.54 24.40 -15.83
CA THR A 86 -13.49 25.22 -16.44
C THR A 86 -12.29 24.35 -16.83
N ASN A 87 -11.91 24.41 -18.10
CA ASN A 87 -10.62 23.88 -18.56
C ASN A 87 -9.59 25.01 -18.54
N PHE A 88 -8.51 24.83 -17.81
CA PHE A 88 -7.53 25.89 -17.58
C PHE A 88 -6.50 25.93 -18.73
N GLU A 89 -6.75 26.80 -19.71
CA GLU A 89 -5.89 27.02 -20.89
C GLU A 89 -5.50 28.51 -21.08
N GLU A 90 -5.87 29.37 -20.13
CA GLU A 90 -5.75 30.82 -20.24
C GLU A 90 -4.32 31.33 -20.49
N SER A 91 -4.20 32.26 -21.44
CA SER A 91 -2.98 33.01 -21.74
C SER A 91 -2.99 34.35 -21.00
N GLY A 92 -1.87 34.72 -20.37
CA GLY A 92 -1.72 35.98 -19.61
C GLY A 92 -1.84 35.83 -18.09
N LYS A 93 -1.06 36.63 -17.34
CA LYS A 93 -0.96 36.51 -15.87
C LYS A 93 -2.27 36.86 -15.16
N THR A 94 -2.94 37.94 -15.58
CA THR A 94 -4.17 38.46 -14.97
C THR A 94 -5.36 37.52 -15.16
N LEU A 95 -5.56 36.98 -16.38
CA LEU A 95 -6.62 36.02 -16.68
C LEU A 95 -6.44 34.74 -15.87
N ARG A 96 -5.21 34.23 -15.73
CA ARG A 96 -4.92 33.05 -14.90
C ARG A 96 -5.26 33.25 -13.43
N TYR A 97 -4.88 34.41 -12.87
CA TYR A 97 -5.22 34.75 -11.49
C TYR A 97 -6.73 34.80 -11.29
N ASN A 98 -7.44 35.53 -12.15
CA ASN A 98 -8.89 35.66 -12.06
C ASN A 98 -9.60 34.32 -12.19
N THR A 99 -9.16 33.43 -13.10
CA THR A 99 -9.78 32.12 -13.28
C THR A 99 -9.62 31.22 -12.06
N ILE A 100 -8.43 31.10 -11.47
CA ILE A 100 -8.20 30.25 -10.29
C ILE A 100 -8.82 30.87 -9.04
N SER A 101 -8.67 32.19 -8.86
CA SER A 101 -9.26 32.93 -7.75
C SER A 101 -10.79 32.84 -7.76
N ASN A 102 -11.42 33.02 -8.93
CA ASN A 102 -12.87 32.87 -9.06
C ASN A 102 -13.32 31.42 -8.83
N TRP A 103 -12.57 30.44 -9.32
CA TRP A 103 -12.87 29.02 -9.09
C TRP A 103 -12.91 28.71 -7.58
N TYR A 104 -11.93 29.20 -6.83
CA TYR A 104 -11.83 28.96 -5.40
C TYR A 104 -12.83 29.78 -4.57
N LYS A 105 -12.87 31.11 -4.78
CA LYS A 105 -13.64 32.06 -3.95
C LYS A 105 -15.14 32.04 -4.22
N ASN A 106 -15.58 31.61 -5.41
CA ASN A 106 -17.01 31.56 -5.70
C ASN A 106 -17.69 30.42 -4.94
N THR A 107 -18.31 30.70 -3.80
CA THR A 107 -18.99 29.68 -2.98
C THR A 107 -20.44 29.40 -3.40
N ARG A 108 -20.97 30.13 -4.40
CA ARG A 108 -22.36 29.99 -4.85
C ARG A 108 -22.56 28.84 -5.82
N GLU A 109 -21.54 28.50 -6.60
CA GLU A 109 -21.60 27.47 -7.63
C GLU A 109 -20.60 26.34 -7.33
N LYS A 110 -21.00 25.11 -7.66
CA LYS A 110 -20.09 23.96 -7.65
C LYS A 110 -19.19 24.08 -8.87
N HIS A 111 -17.89 23.86 -8.70
CA HIS A 111 -16.94 24.17 -9.77
C HIS A 111 -15.88 23.09 -9.93
N ILE A 112 -15.89 22.49 -11.12
CA ILE A 112 -14.89 21.53 -11.58
C ILE A 112 -13.83 22.29 -12.39
N MET A 113 -12.57 22.22 -11.95
CA MET A 113 -11.43 22.75 -12.70
C MET A 113 -10.62 21.59 -13.28
N ILE A 114 -10.31 21.66 -14.58
CA ILE A 114 -9.45 20.73 -15.29
C ILE A 114 -8.13 21.44 -15.59
N MET A 115 -7.01 20.83 -15.23
CA MET A 115 -5.67 21.39 -15.41
C MET A 115 -4.68 20.31 -15.85
N SER A 116 -3.64 20.70 -16.60
CA SER A 116 -2.56 19.77 -16.93
C SER A 116 -1.57 19.61 -15.77
N TYR A 117 -0.87 18.47 -15.69
CA TYR A 117 0.21 18.25 -14.71
C TYR A 117 1.26 19.37 -14.71
N ASP A 118 1.70 19.79 -15.90
CA ASP A 118 2.71 20.84 -16.03
C ASP A 118 2.22 22.21 -15.55
N MET A 119 0.94 22.49 -15.77
CA MET A 119 0.36 23.75 -15.31
C MET A 119 0.15 23.75 -13.79
N PHE A 120 -0.32 22.62 -13.24
CA PHE A 120 -0.43 22.44 -11.80
C PHE A 120 0.92 22.63 -11.12
N LYS A 121 1.97 21.99 -11.66
CA LYS A 121 3.35 22.14 -11.18
C LYS A 121 3.78 23.60 -11.11
N ARG A 122 3.58 24.36 -12.20
CA ARG A 122 4.00 25.77 -12.27
C ARG A 122 3.20 26.67 -11.35
N LYS A 123 1.92 26.38 -11.15
CA LYS A 123 1.01 27.22 -10.36
C LYS A 123 1.03 26.88 -8.88
N ALA A 124 1.16 25.62 -8.49
CA ALA A 124 1.21 25.23 -7.08
C ALA A 124 2.48 25.71 -6.33
N VAL A 125 3.55 26.04 -7.06
CA VAL A 125 4.79 26.64 -6.52
C VAL A 125 4.66 28.15 -6.34
N ASP A 126 3.77 28.77 -7.09
CA ASP A 126 3.55 30.22 -7.09
C ASP A 126 2.72 30.59 -5.85
N PHE A 127 3.28 31.46 -5.00
CA PHE A 127 2.72 31.79 -3.69
C PHE A 127 1.26 32.29 -3.79
N ASP A 128 0.97 33.05 -4.85
CA ASP A 128 -0.36 33.61 -5.12
C ASP A 128 -1.45 32.56 -5.36
N PHE A 129 -1.06 31.32 -5.73
CA PHE A 129 -1.97 30.23 -6.09
C PHE A 129 -1.90 29.05 -5.12
N HIS A 130 -0.89 29.03 -4.25
CA HIS A 130 -0.66 27.94 -3.30
C HIS A 130 -1.86 27.74 -2.36
N GLU A 131 -2.47 28.84 -1.90
CA GLU A 131 -3.66 28.81 -1.07
C GLU A 131 -4.84 28.11 -1.76
N PHE A 132 -5.05 28.41 -3.04
CA PHE A 132 -6.18 27.91 -3.81
C PHE A 132 -6.01 26.46 -4.26
N LEU A 133 -4.77 26.04 -4.57
CA LEU A 133 -4.50 24.74 -5.18
C LEU A 133 -3.98 23.68 -4.18
N VAL A 134 -3.33 24.11 -3.09
CA VAL A 134 -2.57 23.21 -2.21
C VAL A 134 -3.14 23.21 -0.80
N ASN A 135 -3.24 24.37 -0.14
CA ASN A 135 -3.72 24.45 1.24
C ASN A 135 -4.42 25.81 1.52
N PRO A 136 -5.76 25.85 1.69
CA PRO A 136 -6.67 24.74 1.97
C PRO A 136 -6.95 23.81 0.78
N GLY A 137 -6.84 24.34 -0.46
CA GLY A 137 -6.95 23.53 -1.67
C GLY A 137 -8.37 23.04 -2.04
N PRO A 138 -8.51 22.20 -3.08
CA PRO A 138 -9.78 21.59 -3.50
C PRO A 138 -10.35 20.58 -2.48
N ASP A 139 -11.65 20.33 -2.53
CA ASP A 139 -12.33 19.34 -1.69
C ASP A 139 -12.08 17.89 -2.16
N LEU A 140 -11.91 17.70 -3.48
CA LEU A 140 -11.66 16.42 -4.16
C LEU A 140 -10.66 16.62 -5.31
N VAL A 141 -9.65 15.75 -5.40
CA VAL A 141 -8.68 15.74 -6.51
C VAL A 141 -8.70 14.42 -7.26
N ILE A 142 -8.64 14.52 -8.58
CA ILE A 142 -8.62 13.37 -9.49
C ILE A 142 -7.38 13.46 -10.35
N PHE A 143 -6.56 12.41 -10.34
CA PHE A 143 -5.35 12.27 -11.12
C PHE A 143 -5.59 11.27 -12.24
N ASP A 144 -5.68 11.77 -13.46
CA ASP A 144 -5.77 10.94 -14.65
C ASP A 144 -4.37 10.53 -15.12
N GLU A 145 -4.22 9.31 -15.63
CA GLU A 145 -2.93 8.70 -15.95
C GLU A 145 -1.90 8.85 -14.82
N ALA A 146 -2.30 8.39 -13.63
CA ALA A 146 -1.56 8.51 -12.38
C ALA A 146 -0.15 7.91 -12.40
N HIS A 147 0.16 7.03 -13.37
CA HIS A 147 1.50 6.50 -13.61
C HIS A 147 2.55 7.63 -13.83
N LYS A 148 2.13 8.83 -14.21
CA LYS A 148 3.01 10.02 -14.30
C LYS A 148 3.56 10.49 -12.95
N LEU A 149 3.00 10.03 -11.82
CA LEU A 149 3.41 10.38 -10.46
C LEU A 149 4.36 9.33 -9.84
N LYS A 150 4.97 8.46 -10.64
CA LYS A 150 5.78 7.31 -10.19
C LYS A 150 7.11 7.60 -9.47
N ASN A 151 7.60 8.83 -9.48
CA ASN A 151 8.92 9.14 -8.90
C ASN A 151 8.80 10.17 -7.77
N LYS A 152 9.13 9.73 -6.55
CA LYS A 152 9.09 10.54 -5.31
C LYS A 152 9.98 11.79 -5.35
N GLU A 153 11.03 11.76 -6.16
CA GLU A 153 11.94 12.89 -6.32
C GLU A 153 11.34 13.98 -7.21
N THR A 154 10.38 13.63 -8.06
CA THR A 154 9.76 14.59 -8.97
C THR A 154 8.96 15.64 -8.21
N GLN A 155 9.08 16.87 -8.67
CA GLN A 155 8.33 17.99 -8.11
C GLN A 155 6.82 17.80 -8.23
N ASN A 156 6.33 17.10 -9.27
CA ASN A 156 4.91 16.76 -9.42
C ASN A 156 4.42 15.89 -8.27
N TYR A 157 5.19 14.86 -7.89
CA TYR A 157 4.86 14.02 -6.74
C TYR A 157 4.87 14.83 -5.44
N LYS A 158 5.93 15.61 -5.18
CA LYS A 158 6.06 16.42 -3.96
C LYS A 158 4.90 17.41 -3.79
N LEU A 159 4.51 18.12 -4.85
CA LEU A 159 3.38 19.06 -4.82
C LEU A 159 2.04 18.34 -4.63
N THR A 160 1.86 17.17 -5.23
CA THR A 160 0.65 16.35 -5.08
C THR A 160 0.47 15.83 -3.65
N VAL A 161 1.58 15.50 -2.97
CA VAL A 161 1.58 15.13 -1.54
C VAL A 161 1.14 16.32 -0.69
N GLN A 162 1.60 17.54 -1.00
CA GLN A 162 1.31 18.75 -0.23
C GLN A 162 -0.16 19.20 -0.28
N ILE A 163 -0.95 18.73 -1.25
CA ILE A 163 -2.38 19.05 -1.31
C ILE A 163 -3.08 18.55 -0.05
N SER A 164 -3.75 19.46 0.66
CA SER A 164 -4.36 19.25 1.98
C SER A 164 -5.50 18.21 1.99
N THR A 165 -6.32 18.14 0.93
CA THR A 165 -7.47 17.22 0.93
C THR A 165 -7.06 15.74 0.98
N PRO A 166 -7.68 14.92 1.86
CA PRO A 166 -7.47 13.48 1.87
C PRO A 166 -8.21 12.75 0.74
N ARG A 167 -9.14 13.43 0.04
CA ARG A 167 -9.99 12.85 -1.02
C ARG A 167 -9.27 12.92 -2.35
N LYS A 168 -8.43 11.92 -2.62
CA LYS A 168 -7.64 11.81 -3.86
C LYS A 168 -8.01 10.54 -4.62
N ILE A 169 -8.36 10.67 -5.89
CA ILE A 169 -8.70 9.55 -6.78
C ILE A 169 -7.64 9.43 -7.86
N PHE A 170 -7.05 8.25 -8.00
CA PHE A 170 -6.07 7.94 -9.03
C PHE A 170 -6.69 7.08 -10.11
N LEU A 171 -6.71 7.55 -11.35
CA LEU A 171 -7.10 6.78 -12.52
C LEU A 171 -5.82 6.29 -13.21
N THR A 172 -5.72 4.98 -13.42
CA THR A 172 -4.63 4.40 -14.18
C THR A 172 -5.14 3.32 -15.12
N GLY A 173 -4.69 3.34 -16.37
CA GLY A 173 -4.99 2.33 -17.37
C GLY A 173 -4.18 1.04 -17.21
N THR A 174 -3.09 1.11 -16.48
CA THR A 174 -2.04 0.09 -16.43
C THR A 174 -1.41 0.06 -15.03
N PRO A 175 -2.17 -0.25 -13.96
CA PRO A 175 -1.62 -0.33 -12.60
C PRO A 175 -0.48 -1.37 -12.47
N LEU A 176 -0.45 -2.36 -13.36
CA LEU A 176 0.32 -3.59 -13.22
C LEU A 176 1.36 -3.82 -14.34
N GLN A 177 1.41 -2.98 -15.38
CA GLN A 177 2.25 -3.29 -16.54
C GLN A 177 3.73 -2.90 -16.40
N ASN A 178 4.17 -2.08 -15.43
CA ASN A 178 5.57 -1.61 -15.43
C ASN A 178 6.40 -1.77 -14.14
N ASP A 179 5.86 -1.73 -12.91
CA ASP A 179 6.64 -2.09 -11.70
C ASP A 179 5.73 -2.24 -10.45
N PRO A 180 5.77 -3.35 -9.69
CA PRO A 180 5.08 -3.47 -8.39
C PRO A 180 5.40 -2.33 -7.40
N LYS A 181 6.58 -1.69 -7.52
CA LYS A 181 6.93 -0.49 -6.74
C LYS A 181 6.00 0.68 -7.04
N GLU A 182 5.45 0.80 -8.25
CA GLU A 182 4.52 1.87 -8.62
C GLU A 182 3.20 1.75 -7.87
N LEU A 183 2.63 0.54 -7.80
CA LEU A 183 1.41 0.28 -7.04
C LEU A 183 1.61 0.53 -5.54
N TYR A 184 2.73 0.06 -4.98
CA TYR A 184 3.10 0.31 -3.58
C TYR A 184 3.22 1.81 -3.27
N GLN A 185 3.77 2.60 -4.20
CA GLN A 185 3.86 4.05 -4.03
C GLN A 185 2.51 4.74 -4.10
N MET A 186 1.61 4.33 -5.01
CA MET A 186 0.26 4.88 -5.09
C MET A 186 -0.56 4.55 -3.84
N ILE A 187 -0.43 3.33 -3.30
CA ILE A 187 -1.07 2.91 -2.05
C ILE A 187 -0.51 3.70 -0.87
N ASN A 188 0.82 3.81 -0.74
CA ASN A 188 1.44 4.62 0.31
C ASN A 188 1.06 6.09 0.24
N PHE A 189 0.88 6.63 -0.95
CA PHE A 189 0.41 7.98 -1.15
C PHE A 189 -1.02 8.17 -0.59
N LEU A 190 -1.92 7.23 -0.88
CA LEU A 190 -3.28 7.23 -0.33
C LEU A 190 -3.30 7.04 1.19
N HIS A 191 -2.40 6.20 1.70
CA HIS A 191 -2.26 5.94 3.13
C HIS A 191 -1.66 7.16 3.88
N ARG A 192 -0.67 7.86 3.31
CA ARG A 192 -0.11 9.08 3.93
C ARG A 192 -1.12 10.23 4.00
N ALA A 193 -2.06 10.31 3.07
CA ALA A 193 -3.17 11.27 3.12
C ALA A 193 -4.11 11.01 4.31
N SER A 194 -4.19 9.77 4.80
CA SER A 194 -4.89 9.43 6.05
C SER A 194 -4.03 9.54 7.32
N VAL A 195 -2.70 9.54 7.19
CA VAL A 195 -1.76 9.58 8.33
C VAL A 195 -1.56 11.00 8.87
N PHE A 196 -1.90 12.06 8.14
CA PHE A 196 -1.81 13.45 8.64
C PHE A 196 -2.72 13.76 9.84
N THR A 197 -3.56 12.83 10.29
CA THR A 197 -4.40 12.94 11.49
C THR A 197 -3.86 12.17 12.69
N ILE A 198 -2.77 11.41 12.54
CA ILE A 198 -2.12 10.74 13.67
C ILE A 198 -1.11 11.71 14.30
N ASN A 199 -1.59 12.84 14.82
CA ASN A 199 -0.85 13.69 15.76
C ASN A 199 -0.94 13.14 17.20
N SER A 200 -1.02 11.82 17.32
CA SER A 200 -0.95 11.05 18.56
C SER A 200 0.14 10.00 18.36
N LEU A 201 1.39 10.40 18.61
CA LEU A 201 2.59 9.54 18.60
C LEU A 201 2.54 8.37 19.62
N ASN A 202 1.38 8.15 20.26
CA ASN A 202 1.17 7.08 21.22
C ASN A 202 0.44 5.86 20.62
N ASP A 203 -0.21 5.99 19.44
CA ASP A 203 -1.02 4.92 18.84
C ASP A 203 -0.33 4.15 17.69
N GLU A 204 0.89 4.52 17.27
CA GLU A 204 1.64 3.86 16.17
C GLU A 204 2.06 2.41 16.46
N PHE A 205 1.86 1.92 17.68
CA PHE A 205 2.39 0.66 18.18
C PHE A 205 1.34 -0.25 18.83
N ASP A 206 0.06 -0.05 18.50
CA ASP A 206 -0.96 -0.99 18.94
C ASP A 206 -0.89 -2.26 18.08
N ILE A 207 -0.46 -3.36 18.70
CA ILE A 207 -0.42 -4.70 18.10
C ILE A 207 -1.79 -5.07 17.54
N SER A 208 -2.87 -4.52 18.11
CA SER A 208 -4.25 -4.73 17.68
C SER A 208 -4.51 -4.32 16.21
N ILE A 209 -3.64 -3.50 15.63
CA ILE A 209 -3.79 -2.98 14.27
C ILE A 209 -3.42 -4.03 13.21
N SER A 210 -2.57 -5.01 13.53
CA SER A 210 -2.09 -6.02 12.56
C SER A 210 -2.34 -7.45 13.00
N TYR A 211 -3.29 -8.12 12.34
CA TYR A 211 -3.62 -9.53 12.58
C TYR A 211 -2.44 -10.49 12.30
N LYS A 212 -1.57 -10.16 11.35
CA LYS A 212 -0.36 -10.96 11.09
C LYS A 212 0.60 -10.91 12.28
N LEU A 213 0.76 -9.74 12.89
CA LEU A 213 1.64 -9.58 14.04
C LEU A 213 1.06 -10.27 15.28
N ILE A 214 -0.25 -10.17 15.50
CA ILE A 214 -0.93 -10.93 16.57
C ILE A 214 -0.65 -12.43 16.42
N LEU A 215 -0.83 -12.98 15.20
CA LEU A 215 -0.53 -14.39 14.93
C LEU A 215 0.95 -14.72 15.12
N LEU A 216 1.86 -13.85 14.66
CA LEU A 216 3.30 -14.02 14.85
C LEU A 216 3.65 -14.12 16.33
N ILE A 217 3.14 -13.22 17.17
CA ILE A 217 3.39 -13.20 18.62
C ILE A 217 2.84 -14.47 19.27
N GLN A 218 1.65 -14.92 18.87
CA GLN A 218 1.08 -16.18 19.36
C GLN A 218 1.96 -17.37 18.98
N ILE A 219 2.44 -17.42 17.74
CA ILE A 219 3.37 -18.46 17.29
C ILE A 219 4.65 -18.43 18.14
N ILE A 220 5.26 -17.25 18.33
CA ILE A 220 6.46 -17.10 19.18
C ILE A 220 6.21 -17.65 20.59
N LYS A 221 5.06 -17.32 21.20
CA LYS A 221 4.71 -17.81 22.54
C LYS A 221 4.57 -19.33 22.58
N PHE A 222 3.91 -19.94 21.60
CA PHE A 222 3.80 -21.40 21.54
C PHE A 222 5.15 -22.07 21.28
N CYS A 223 6.01 -21.48 20.43
CA CYS A 223 7.36 -21.98 20.21
C CYS A 223 8.17 -22.01 21.51
N GLU A 224 8.06 -20.97 22.33
CA GLU A 224 8.75 -20.89 23.63
C GLU A 224 8.24 -21.94 24.62
N GLN A 225 6.93 -22.16 24.70
CA GLN A 225 6.36 -23.20 25.56
C GLN A 225 6.85 -24.61 25.19
N VAL A 226 7.10 -24.83 23.90
CA VAL A 226 7.63 -26.10 23.37
C VAL A 226 9.17 -26.16 23.48
N GLY A 227 9.85 -25.01 23.62
CA GLY A 227 11.32 -24.92 23.61
C GLY A 227 11.94 -25.02 22.22
N ASP A 228 11.21 -24.56 21.20
CA ASP A 228 11.59 -24.63 19.80
C ASP A 228 12.17 -23.31 19.27
N LYS A 229 13.17 -23.41 18.40
CA LYS A 229 13.82 -22.26 17.76
C LYS A 229 13.05 -21.84 16.49
N LEU A 230 12.77 -20.55 16.38
CA LEU A 230 11.96 -19.96 15.32
C LEU A 230 12.79 -19.00 14.44
N ILE A 231 12.60 -19.10 13.13
CA ILE A 231 13.11 -18.12 12.15
C ILE A 231 11.95 -17.38 11.51
N VAL A 232 12.05 -16.06 11.46
CA VAL A 232 11.05 -15.20 10.81
C VAL A 232 11.67 -14.54 9.59
N PHE A 233 11.07 -14.79 8.43
CA PHE A 233 11.45 -14.19 7.16
C PHE A 233 10.50 -13.06 6.78
N SER A 234 11.08 -11.93 6.40
CA SER A 234 10.37 -10.78 5.83
C SER A 234 11.09 -10.27 4.58
N GLN A 235 10.35 -9.72 3.62
CA GLN A 235 10.96 -8.99 2.51
C GLN A 235 11.34 -7.56 2.88
N SER A 236 10.56 -6.97 3.80
CA SER A 236 10.71 -5.58 4.22
C SER A 236 11.58 -5.48 5.46
N ILE A 237 12.66 -4.69 5.35
CA ILE A 237 13.55 -4.35 6.47
C ILE A 237 12.76 -3.54 7.51
N ASP A 238 11.89 -2.62 7.06
CA ASP A 238 11.04 -1.80 7.94
C ASP A 238 10.13 -2.68 8.82
N THR A 239 9.66 -3.81 8.29
CA THR A 239 8.83 -4.76 9.03
C THR A 239 9.65 -5.49 10.10
N LEU A 240 10.92 -5.81 9.82
CA LEU A 240 11.83 -6.38 10.81
C LEU A 240 12.15 -5.37 11.91
N ASP A 241 12.44 -4.11 11.53
CA ASP A 241 12.64 -3.01 12.49
C ASP A 241 11.42 -2.83 13.40
N TYR A 242 10.21 -2.92 12.84
CA TYR A 242 8.98 -2.83 13.61
C TYR A 242 8.85 -3.99 14.61
N ILE A 243 9.14 -5.22 14.19
CA ILE A 243 9.10 -6.40 15.06
C ILE A 243 10.12 -6.29 16.20
N GLU A 244 11.34 -5.84 15.92
CA GLU A 244 12.35 -5.64 16.97
C GLU A 244 11.90 -4.62 18.01
N ASN A 245 11.42 -3.46 17.55
CA ASN A 245 10.91 -2.42 18.44
C ASN A 245 9.72 -2.92 19.28
N LEU A 246 8.86 -3.75 18.69
CA LEU A 246 7.70 -4.35 19.34
C LEU A 246 8.11 -5.39 20.40
N LEU A 247 9.09 -6.25 20.12
CA LEU A 247 9.64 -7.21 21.09
C LEU A 247 10.29 -6.49 22.28
N GLN A 248 11.07 -5.44 22.04
CA GLN A 248 11.69 -4.64 23.09
C GLN A 248 10.65 -3.93 23.99
N ARG A 249 9.59 -3.37 23.39
CA ARG A 249 8.50 -2.75 24.16
C ARG A 249 7.68 -3.76 24.95
N MET A 250 7.42 -4.95 24.40
CA MET A 250 6.77 -6.02 25.15
C MET A 250 7.60 -6.43 26.36
N SER A 251 8.91 -6.56 26.21
CA SER A 251 9.83 -6.81 27.32
C SER A 251 9.71 -5.75 28.43
N GLN A 252 9.57 -4.47 28.07
CA GLN A 252 9.40 -3.37 29.03
C GLN A 252 8.00 -3.33 29.67
N SER A 253 6.93 -3.51 28.89
CA SER A 253 5.55 -3.46 29.39
C SER A 253 5.18 -4.67 30.24
N TRP A 254 5.76 -5.85 29.96
CA TRP A 254 5.51 -7.06 30.73
C TRP A 254 6.09 -6.97 32.14
N ASN A 255 7.22 -6.27 32.30
CA ASN A 255 7.79 -5.98 33.62
C ASN A 255 6.89 -5.04 34.48
N ASN A 256 5.96 -4.29 33.87
CA ASN A 256 5.17 -3.25 34.56
C ASN A 256 3.67 -3.58 34.71
N ARG A 257 3.12 -4.64 34.10
CA ARG A 257 1.66 -4.94 34.08
C ARG A 257 1.24 -6.38 34.44
N ALA A 258 2.06 -7.16 35.14
CA ALA A 258 1.66 -8.51 35.55
C ALA A 258 0.86 -8.52 36.86
N ARG A 259 -0.47 -8.26 36.79
CA ARG A 259 -1.42 -8.70 37.84
C ARG A 259 -2.02 -10.09 37.58
N ASN A 260 -1.78 -10.68 36.41
CA ASN A 260 -2.26 -12.02 36.03
C ASN A 260 -1.18 -12.79 35.24
N CYS A 261 0.03 -12.95 35.80
CA CYS A 261 0.97 -13.96 35.32
C CYS A 261 0.77 -15.25 36.12
N PRO A 262 0.69 -16.44 35.48
CA PRO A 262 1.09 -17.67 36.13
C PRO A 262 2.53 -17.49 36.63
N GLU A 263 2.81 -17.86 37.87
CA GLU A 263 4.09 -17.66 38.52
C GLU A 263 5.24 -18.26 37.66
N GLY A 264 6.15 -17.42 37.15
CA GLY A 264 7.44 -17.86 36.60
C GLY A 264 7.83 -17.39 35.18
N GLU A 265 6.93 -16.84 34.36
CA GLU A 265 7.30 -16.43 32.99
C GLU A 265 7.78 -14.97 32.91
N THR A 266 9.10 -14.75 32.86
CA THR A 266 9.68 -13.44 32.50
C THR A 266 9.89 -13.37 30.98
N TRP A 267 8.92 -12.82 30.26
CA TRP A 267 8.99 -12.61 28.79
C TRP A 267 9.94 -11.45 28.46
N LYS A 268 11.25 -11.72 28.54
CA LYS A 268 12.32 -10.78 28.20
C LYS A 268 12.86 -11.09 26.80
N TRP A 269 13.05 -10.04 26.02
CA TRP A 269 13.63 -10.09 24.68
C TRP A 269 14.77 -9.08 24.59
N GLU A 270 16.01 -9.57 24.65
CA GLU A 270 17.23 -8.78 24.45
C GLU A 270 17.95 -9.22 23.16
N ASN A 271 18.36 -8.24 22.35
CA ASN A 271 19.14 -8.50 21.14
C ASN A 271 20.50 -9.11 21.52
N GLY A 272 20.87 -10.21 20.86
CA GLY A 272 22.11 -10.93 21.10
C GLY A 272 22.04 -11.97 22.24
N LYS A 273 20.92 -12.04 22.97
CA LYS A 273 20.69 -13.09 23.99
C LYS A 273 19.47 -13.95 23.66
N ASP A 274 18.33 -13.33 23.39
CA ASP A 274 17.06 -14.03 23.12
C ASP A 274 16.74 -14.11 21.64
N TYR A 275 17.10 -13.06 20.90
CA TYR A 275 16.91 -12.99 19.45
C TYR A 275 18.10 -12.36 18.75
N MET A 276 18.27 -12.70 17.47
CA MET A 276 19.29 -12.15 16.59
C MET A 276 18.69 -11.74 15.24
N ARG A 277 19.38 -10.88 14.50
CA ARG A 277 18.94 -10.37 13.19
C ARG A 277 20.05 -10.44 12.15
N ILE A 278 19.69 -10.90 10.95
CA ILE A 278 20.56 -10.94 9.78
C ILE A 278 19.89 -10.24 8.60
N ASP A 279 20.52 -9.14 8.19
CA ASP A 279 20.08 -8.29 7.09
C ASP A 279 21.14 -8.19 5.98
N GLY A 280 20.77 -7.54 4.87
CA GLY A 280 21.66 -7.29 3.74
C GLY A 280 22.90 -6.46 4.07
N THR A 281 22.91 -5.71 5.17
CA THR A 281 24.01 -4.84 5.61
C THR A 281 24.84 -5.40 6.76
N THR A 282 24.42 -6.51 7.38
CA THR A 282 25.10 -7.08 8.55
C THR A 282 26.45 -7.70 8.16
N SER A 283 27.54 -7.22 8.78
CA SER A 283 28.89 -7.81 8.74
C SER A 283 29.00 -8.95 9.77
N GLY A 284 29.79 -10.00 9.49
CA GLY A 284 29.99 -11.11 10.45
C GLY A 284 28.83 -12.13 10.50
N ARG A 285 28.14 -12.39 9.38
CA ARG A 285 26.96 -13.28 9.35
C ARG A 285 27.27 -14.72 9.76
N GLN A 286 28.48 -15.20 9.47
CA GLN A 286 28.91 -16.54 9.86
C GLN A 286 29.02 -16.67 11.38
N GLU A 287 29.58 -15.66 12.04
CA GLU A 287 29.66 -15.62 13.52
C GLU A 287 28.27 -15.64 14.15
N ILE A 288 27.33 -14.83 13.63
CA ILE A 288 25.93 -14.80 14.10
C ILE A 288 25.26 -16.16 13.90
N GLN A 289 25.54 -16.84 12.78
CA GLN A 289 25.01 -18.17 12.50
C GLN A 289 25.57 -19.21 13.48
N GLU A 290 26.89 -19.22 13.71
CA GLU A 290 27.55 -20.12 14.66
C GLU A 290 27.00 -19.93 16.06
N ILE A 291 26.88 -18.68 16.52
CA ILE A 291 26.31 -18.36 17.83
C ILE A 291 24.86 -18.84 17.94
N PHE A 292 24.05 -18.69 16.89
CA PHE A 292 22.68 -19.16 16.88
C PHE A 292 22.57 -20.69 16.91
N GLU A 293 23.47 -21.41 16.22
CA GLU A 293 23.52 -22.88 16.23
C GLU A 293 23.96 -23.41 17.61
N GLU A 294 25.01 -22.84 18.18
CA GLU A 294 25.62 -23.28 19.45
C GLU A 294 24.80 -22.90 20.68
N THR A 295 24.15 -21.74 20.67
CA THR A 295 23.49 -21.19 21.86
C THR A 295 22.02 -21.58 21.91
N PRO A 296 21.56 -22.38 22.90
CA PRO A 296 20.15 -22.75 23.03
C PRO A 296 19.28 -21.61 23.57
N GLN A 297 19.87 -20.59 24.20
CA GLN A 297 19.15 -19.43 24.75
C GLN A 297 18.57 -18.52 23.67
N ILE A 298 19.16 -18.51 22.47
CA ILE A 298 18.66 -17.71 21.35
C ILE A 298 17.51 -18.47 20.69
N ARG A 299 16.31 -17.92 20.86
CA ARG A 299 15.04 -18.57 20.48
C ARG A 299 14.53 -18.10 19.12
N LEU A 300 14.88 -16.87 18.74
CA LEU A 300 14.34 -16.20 17.56
C LEU A 300 15.44 -15.66 16.65
N MET A 301 15.33 -15.91 15.35
CA MET A 301 16.16 -15.29 14.33
C MET A 301 15.28 -14.50 13.36
N LEU A 302 15.59 -13.22 13.18
CA LEU A 302 14.95 -12.33 12.22
C LEU A 302 15.81 -12.23 10.96
N MET A 303 15.24 -12.55 9.80
CA MET A 303 15.97 -12.59 8.54
C MET A 303 15.23 -11.88 7.42
N SER A 304 15.98 -11.13 6.62
CA SER A 304 15.48 -10.69 5.32
C SER A 304 15.52 -11.82 4.29
N THR A 305 14.49 -11.95 3.45
CA THR A 305 14.44 -12.95 2.37
C THR A 305 15.58 -12.77 1.38
N VAL A 306 16.07 -11.55 1.17
CA VAL A 306 17.25 -11.27 0.33
C VAL A 306 18.53 -11.84 0.96
N ALA A 307 18.71 -11.71 2.28
CA ALA A 307 19.86 -12.29 2.98
C ALA A 307 19.85 -13.83 3.00
N SER A 308 18.68 -14.47 2.85
CA SER A 308 18.55 -15.95 2.79
C SER A 308 19.21 -16.59 1.56
N SER A 309 19.45 -15.82 0.50
CA SER A 309 20.06 -16.31 -0.75
C SER A 309 21.56 -16.66 -0.61
N LEU A 310 22.23 -16.24 0.46
CA LEU A 310 23.70 -16.19 0.54
C LEU A 310 24.42 -17.43 1.09
N GLY A 311 23.74 -18.55 1.34
CA GLY A 311 24.44 -19.82 1.61
C GLY A 311 24.46 -20.32 3.06
N THR A 312 23.88 -19.61 4.02
CA THR A 312 23.91 -19.98 5.46
C THR A 312 22.90 -21.08 5.81
N ASN A 313 23.19 -21.86 6.86
CA ASN A 313 22.36 -22.98 7.34
C ASN A 313 21.88 -22.73 8.76
N PHE A 314 20.64 -23.13 9.04
CA PHE A 314 20.05 -22.98 10.35
C PHE A 314 19.38 -24.30 10.76
N VAL A 315 20.19 -25.31 11.02
CA VAL A 315 19.73 -26.67 11.31
C VAL A 315 19.17 -26.77 12.73
N SER A 316 19.63 -25.94 13.67
CA SER A 316 19.05 -25.89 15.03
C SER A 316 17.64 -25.33 15.10
N ALA A 317 17.18 -24.59 14.09
CA ALA A 317 15.80 -24.12 14.01
C ALA A 317 14.88 -25.21 13.46
N ASN A 318 13.67 -25.31 14.00
CA ASN A 318 12.67 -26.25 13.49
C ASN A 318 11.37 -25.56 13.05
N ARG A 319 11.21 -24.26 13.35
CA ARG A 319 10.03 -23.49 12.95
C ARG A 319 10.46 -22.34 12.06
N VAL A 320 9.71 -22.15 10.98
CA VAL A 320 9.94 -21.09 10.00
C VAL A 320 8.64 -20.34 9.77
N VAL A 321 8.65 -19.02 9.94
CA VAL A 321 7.52 -18.15 9.60
C VAL A 321 7.91 -17.27 8.42
N ILE A 322 7.12 -17.31 7.36
CA ILE A 322 7.20 -16.38 6.23
C ILE A 322 6.08 -15.37 6.42
N LEU A 323 6.44 -14.14 6.80
CA LEU A 323 5.47 -13.07 7.05
C LEU A 323 4.85 -12.54 5.77
N ASP A 324 5.69 -12.29 4.77
CA ASP A 324 5.29 -11.69 3.50
C ASP A 324 5.75 -12.57 2.35
N SER A 325 4.82 -12.90 1.44
CA SER A 325 5.10 -13.76 0.28
C SER A 325 5.75 -12.96 -0.85
N SER A 326 6.80 -13.52 -1.44
CA SER A 326 7.52 -12.91 -2.54
C SER A 326 6.84 -13.14 -3.91
N TRP A 327 7.13 -12.33 -4.92
CA TRP A 327 6.62 -12.62 -6.29
C TRP A 327 7.29 -13.83 -6.96
N ASN A 328 8.47 -14.20 -6.47
CA ASN A 328 9.28 -15.28 -6.98
C ASN A 328 9.38 -16.40 -5.94
N PRO A 329 8.66 -17.52 -6.11
CA PRO A 329 8.58 -18.59 -5.11
C PRO A 329 9.94 -19.18 -4.73
N VAL A 330 10.95 -19.05 -5.59
CA VAL A 330 12.31 -19.54 -5.35
C VAL A 330 12.92 -18.91 -4.09
N HIS A 331 12.66 -17.64 -3.78
CA HIS A 331 13.22 -17.01 -2.58
C HIS A 331 12.65 -17.63 -1.29
N ASP A 332 11.34 -17.90 -1.26
CA ASP A 332 10.66 -18.51 -0.12
C ASP A 332 11.12 -19.96 0.07
N ILE A 333 11.23 -20.71 -1.04
CA ILE A 333 11.71 -22.10 -1.05
C ILE A 333 13.17 -22.18 -0.58
N GLN A 334 14.04 -21.28 -1.08
CA GLN A 334 15.43 -21.21 -0.64
C GLN A 334 15.55 -20.90 0.85
N ALA A 335 14.71 -20.01 1.38
CA ALA A 335 14.66 -19.69 2.80
C ALA A 335 14.27 -20.93 3.63
N ILE A 336 13.25 -21.67 3.22
CA ILE A 336 12.80 -22.91 3.89
C ILE A 336 13.91 -23.98 3.89
N TYR A 337 14.58 -24.16 2.75
CA TYR A 337 15.67 -25.14 2.60
C TYR A 337 16.96 -24.75 3.35
N ARG A 338 17.03 -23.57 4.00
CA ARG A 338 18.10 -23.28 4.96
C ARG A 338 17.91 -24.00 6.28
N THR A 339 16.67 -24.30 6.64
CA THR A 339 16.27 -24.97 7.88
C THR A 339 16.02 -26.45 7.66
N TYR A 340 15.35 -26.79 6.55
CA TYR A 340 15.17 -28.17 6.12
C TYR A 340 16.40 -28.64 5.33
N ARG A 341 17.42 -29.13 6.06
CA ARG A 341 18.69 -29.60 5.50
C ARG A 341 19.12 -30.91 6.15
N ILE A 342 20.01 -31.63 5.47
CA ILE A 342 20.70 -32.82 5.99
C ILE A 342 21.33 -32.45 7.35
N ASN A 343 21.13 -33.30 8.36
CA ASN A 343 21.45 -33.11 9.79
C ASN A 343 20.35 -32.52 10.69
N GLN A 344 19.21 -32.12 10.11
CA GLN A 344 18.03 -31.77 10.91
C GLN A 344 17.44 -33.02 11.59
N GLN A 345 17.24 -32.95 12.91
CA GLN A 345 16.71 -34.05 13.72
C GLN A 345 15.23 -33.86 14.08
N LYS A 346 14.73 -32.61 14.05
CA LYS A 346 13.35 -32.27 14.37
C LYS A 346 12.54 -32.00 13.10
N ASP A 347 11.25 -32.31 13.12
CA ASP A 347 10.34 -31.95 12.04
C ASP A 347 10.29 -30.42 11.86
N VAL A 348 10.41 -29.99 10.60
CA VAL A 348 10.41 -28.57 10.25
C VAL A 348 8.99 -28.12 9.92
N PHE A 349 8.47 -27.18 10.70
CA PHE A 349 7.16 -26.58 10.50
C PHE A 349 7.29 -25.22 9.81
N VAL A 350 6.67 -25.08 8.64
CA VAL A 350 6.67 -23.83 7.87
C VAL A 350 5.28 -23.18 7.95
N TYR A 351 5.24 -21.95 8.46
CA TYR A 351 4.06 -21.11 8.55
C TYR A 351 4.16 -19.99 7.52
N ARG A 352 3.30 -20.01 6.51
CA ARG A 352 3.19 -18.90 5.55
C ARG A 352 1.94 -18.08 5.88
N LEU A 353 2.13 -16.83 6.30
CA LEU A 353 1.00 -15.95 6.62
C LEU A 353 0.52 -15.24 5.34
N VAL A 354 -0.74 -15.44 4.98
CA VAL A 354 -1.37 -14.83 3.80
C VAL A 354 -2.67 -14.17 4.22
N THR A 355 -2.84 -12.89 3.91
CA THR A 355 -4.08 -12.17 4.21
C THR A 355 -5.12 -12.39 3.12
N LYS A 356 -6.27 -12.96 3.47
CA LYS A 356 -7.38 -13.21 2.55
C LYS A 356 -7.97 -11.91 1.99
N ASN A 357 -8.42 -11.95 0.73
CA ASN A 357 -8.98 -10.83 -0.03
C ASN A 357 -8.01 -9.65 -0.18
N THR A 358 -6.70 -9.93 -0.17
CA THR A 358 -5.68 -8.91 -0.41
C THR A 358 -4.79 -9.30 -1.58
N ILE A 359 -3.90 -8.38 -1.97
CA ILE A 359 -2.88 -8.63 -3.01
C ILE A 359 -2.00 -9.84 -2.64
N GLU A 360 -1.82 -10.14 -1.36
CA GLU A 360 -1.02 -11.29 -0.91
C GLU A 360 -1.61 -12.63 -1.34
N GLU A 361 -2.93 -12.77 -1.31
CA GLU A 361 -3.62 -13.97 -1.82
C GLU A 361 -3.39 -14.12 -3.32
N TRP A 362 -3.43 -13.01 -4.07
CA TRP A 362 -3.14 -13.02 -5.50
C TRP A 362 -1.68 -13.40 -5.80
N ILE A 363 -0.72 -12.81 -5.06
CA ILE A 363 0.71 -13.14 -5.16
C ILE A 363 0.91 -14.64 -4.89
N TYR A 364 0.33 -15.13 -3.80
CA TYR A 364 0.43 -16.52 -3.40
C TYR A 364 -0.15 -17.47 -4.45
N ASN A 365 -1.36 -17.19 -4.97
CA ASN A 365 -1.95 -18.00 -6.04
C ASN A 365 -1.06 -18.04 -7.28
N ARG A 366 -0.46 -16.90 -7.66
CA ARG A 366 0.47 -16.84 -8.79
C ARG A 366 1.77 -17.60 -8.53
N GLN A 367 2.30 -17.58 -7.30
CA GLN A 367 3.45 -18.40 -6.91
C GLN A 367 3.12 -19.89 -7.08
N VAL A 368 1.98 -20.34 -6.57
CA VAL A 368 1.54 -21.74 -6.65
C VAL A 368 1.40 -22.17 -8.11
N THR A 369 0.79 -21.35 -8.97
CA THR A 369 0.70 -21.63 -10.40
C THR A 369 2.09 -21.75 -11.03
N LYS A 370 3.00 -20.80 -10.79
CA LYS A 370 4.38 -20.87 -11.31
C LYS A 370 5.13 -22.12 -10.85
N GLU A 371 5.01 -22.47 -9.58
CA GLU A 371 5.66 -23.64 -9.01
C GLU A 371 5.08 -24.94 -9.59
N SER A 372 3.76 -25.01 -9.76
CA SER A 372 3.10 -26.17 -10.39
C SER A 372 3.54 -26.39 -11.84
N ILE A 373 3.68 -25.30 -12.63
CA ILE A 373 4.17 -25.37 -14.00
C ILE A 373 5.64 -25.82 -14.01
N ALA A 374 6.47 -25.22 -13.14
CA ALA A 374 7.89 -25.55 -13.06
C ALA A 374 8.13 -27.03 -12.69
N ARG A 375 7.37 -27.57 -11.72
CA ARG A 375 7.47 -28.98 -11.34
C ARG A 375 7.04 -29.91 -12.49
N ARG A 376 5.94 -29.59 -13.18
CA ARG A 376 5.43 -30.38 -14.31
C ARG A 376 6.38 -30.42 -15.51
N ILE A 377 7.10 -29.33 -15.80
CA ILE A 377 8.12 -29.32 -16.87
C ILE A 377 9.31 -30.22 -16.52
N VAL A 378 9.63 -30.36 -15.23
CA VAL A 378 10.73 -31.22 -14.76
C VAL A 378 10.32 -32.69 -14.75
N ASP A 379 9.03 -32.98 -14.57
CA ASP A 379 8.49 -34.34 -14.46
C ASP A 379 8.05 -34.96 -15.82
N ASP A 380 8.22 -34.27 -16.96
CA ASP A 380 7.90 -34.76 -18.33
C ASP A 380 6.48 -35.36 -18.52
N GLU A 381 5.52 -35.07 -17.62
CA GLU A 381 4.13 -35.51 -17.74
C GLU A 381 3.25 -34.42 -18.41
N ASP A 382 2.90 -34.68 -19.68
CA ASP A 382 1.86 -34.08 -20.53
C ASP A 382 1.55 -32.57 -20.34
N ILE A 383 2.22 -31.74 -21.15
CA ILE A 383 2.03 -30.28 -21.24
C ILE A 383 0.75 -29.89 -22.01
N GLU A 384 0.13 -30.81 -22.77
CA GLU A 384 -0.78 -30.43 -23.87
C GLU A 384 -2.24 -30.09 -23.50
N ASN A 385 -2.71 -30.22 -22.25
CA ASN A 385 -4.15 -30.08 -21.94
C ASN A 385 -4.49 -29.28 -20.67
N ILE A 386 -3.87 -28.12 -20.42
CA ILE A 386 -3.96 -27.52 -19.06
C ILE A 386 -4.62 -26.15 -18.97
N PHE A 387 -4.72 -25.35 -20.03
CA PHE A 387 -5.44 -24.07 -19.93
C PHE A 387 -6.70 -24.08 -20.77
N SER A 388 -7.85 -23.93 -20.10
CA SER A 388 -9.03 -23.46 -20.83
C SER A 388 -8.75 -22.05 -21.34
N GLN A 389 -9.23 -21.68 -22.53
CA GLN A 389 -9.04 -20.36 -23.13
C GLN A 389 -9.31 -19.20 -22.14
N ASN A 390 -10.25 -19.40 -21.20
CA ASN A 390 -10.59 -18.45 -20.15
C ASN A 390 -9.48 -18.22 -19.11
N GLU A 391 -8.63 -19.21 -18.83
CA GLU A 391 -7.52 -19.05 -17.88
C GLU A 391 -6.33 -18.32 -18.52
N LEU A 392 -6.13 -18.50 -19.83
CA LEU A 392 -5.18 -17.72 -20.62
C LEU A 392 -5.61 -16.25 -20.74
N GLU A 393 -6.91 -15.98 -20.90
CA GLU A 393 -7.44 -14.61 -20.89
C GLU A 393 -7.30 -13.90 -19.53
N ASN A 394 -7.21 -14.65 -18.42
CA ASN A 394 -6.95 -14.08 -17.10
C ASN A 394 -5.44 -13.85 -16.82
N LEU A 395 -4.56 -14.31 -17.70
CA LEU A 395 -3.10 -14.22 -17.56
C LEU A 395 -2.49 -13.02 -18.32
N TYR A 396 -3.20 -12.47 -19.32
CA TYR A 396 -2.84 -11.28 -20.11
C TYR A 396 -3.70 -10.08 -19.71
#